data_AF-A0ABD6VWK5-F1
#
_entry.id   AF-A0ABD6VWK5-F1
#
_cell.length_a   1.000
_cell.length_b   1.000
_cell.length_c   1.000
_cell.angle_alpha   90.00
_cell.angle_beta   90.00
_cell.angle_gamma   90.00
#
_symmetry.space_group_name_H-M   'P 1'
#
loop_
_entity.id
_entity.type
_entity.pdbx_description
1 polymer ?
#
loop_
_entity_poly.entity_id
_entity_poly.type
_entity_poly.pdbx_seq_one_letter_code
_entity_poly.pdbx_strand_id
1 'polypeptide(L)'
;MQSRNGTSYSIDGSIEDDNGKANGQKYHTELNPDGMSSYITQTDGTTRLHTSRISMGVLELSDLISGLGNNATYNTSSLDAEKIYQLNNVSNTLWQGVSLLGWSGNAQSITPSKKITDCLNGWKLVWGEYSNGTFSGTGIRETEISKTSVLKYPGAGRILSIMNYGNANCSKYVYAYADHIDGNTKNSDGAAGGVVLVGVYEY
;
A
#
# COMPACT_ATOMS: atom_id res chain seq x y z
N MET A 1 -9.68 35.96 -12.86
CA MET A 1 -10.05 35.28 -14.13
C MET A 1 -8.75 34.84 -14.79
N GLN A 2 -8.31 33.58 -14.60
CA GLN A 2 -7.10 33.09 -15.29
C GLN A 2 -7.53 32.59 -16.67
N SER A 3 -7.09 33.29 -17.72
CA SER A 3 -7.17 32.82 -19.10
C SER A 3 -6.17 31.66 -19.25
N ARG A 4 -6.69 30.45 -19.51
CA ARG A 4 -5.86 29.32 -19.95
C ARG A 4 -5.80 29.33 -21.47
N ASN A 5 -4.75 29.93 -22.02
CA ASN A 5 -4.40 29.77 -23.43
C ASN A 5 -3.63 28.46 -23.58
N GLY A 6 -4.36 27.36 -23.82
CA GLY A 6 -3.78 26.06 -24.08
C GLY A 6 -4.11 25.59 -25.49
N THR A 7 -3.09 25.14 -26.23
CA THR A 7 -3.30 24.34 -27.44
C THR A 7 -3.65 22.91 -27.03
N SER A 8 -4.73 22.35 -27.58
CA SER A 8 -5.00 20.92 -27.53
C SER A 8 -4.53 20.25 -28.81
N TYR A 9 -4.15 18.98 -28.71
CA TYR A 9 -3.86 18.12 -29.85
C TYR A 9 -4.75 16.88 -29.73
N SER A 10 -5.54 16.59 -30.76
CA SER A 10 -6.38 15.40 -30.81
C SER A 10 -6.08 14.56 -32.05
N ILE A 11 -6.12 13.25 -31.88
CA ILE A 11 -6.11 12.26 -32.95
C ILE A 11 -7.40 11.46 -32.85
N ASP A 12 -8.16 11.47 -33.92
CA ASP A 12 -9.43 10.76 -34.06
C ASP A 12 -9.37 9.83 -35.26
N GLY A 13 -10.01 8.67 -35.16
CA GLY A 13 -10.15 7.78 -36.30
C GLY A 13 -11.06 6.59 -36.05
N SER A 14 -11.19 5.77 -37.08
CA SER A 14 -11.93 4.51 -37.04
C SER A 14 -10.97 3.35 -36.85
N ILE A 15 -11.40 2.31 -36.14
CA ILE A 15 -10.71 1.02 -36.17
C ILE A 15 -11.22 0.25 -37.40
N GLU A 16 -10.29 -0.38 -38.11
CA GLU A 16 -10.58 -1.17 -39.31
C GLU A 16 -10.71 -2.67 -38.98
N ASP A 17 -11.49 -3.38 -39.78
CA ASP A 17 -11.54 -4.84 -39.82
C ASP A 17 -10.35 -5.40 -40.63
N ASP A 18 -10.26 -6.74 -40.74
CA ASP A 18 -9.19 -7.43 -41.48
C ASP A 18 -9.14 -7.08 -42.98
N ASN A 19 -10.17 -6.40 -43.49
CA ASN A 19 -10.28 -5.99 -44.89
C ASN A 19 -9.98 -4.50 -45.09
N GLY A 20 -9.51 -3.79 -44.04
CA GLY A 20 -9.22 -2.36 -44.10
C GLY A 20 -10.48 -1.48 -44.12
N LYS A 21 -11.63 -2.00 -43.70
CA LYS A 21 -12.89 -1.26 -43.64
C LYS A 21 -13.23 -0.92 -42.20
N ALA A 22 -13.75 0.28 -41.94
CA ALA A 22 -14.17 0.68 -40.60
C ALA A 22 -15.16 -0.33 -39.97
N ASN A 23 -14.85 -0.82 -38.77
CA ASN A 23 -15.61 -1.86 -38.07
C ASN A 23 -16.70 -1.30 -37.12
N GLY A 24 -16.89 0.03 -37.11
CA GLY A 24 -17.85 0.74 -36.25
C GLY A 24 -17.24 1.29 -34.96
N GLN A 25 -16.07 0.80 -34.53
CA GLN A 25 -15.34 1.36 -33.41
C GLN A 25 -14.54 2.59 -33.82
N LYS A 26 -14.34 3.50 -32.86
CA LYS A 26 -13.54 4.71 -33.02
C LYS A 26 -12.47 4.75 -31.96
N TYR A 27 -11.34 5.39 -32.27
CA TYR A 27 -10.35 5.78 -31.28
C TYR A 27 -10.28 7.30 -31.20
N HIS A 28 -9.99 7.78 -30.00
CA HIS A 28 -9.75 9.18 -29.72
C HIS A 28 -8.58 9.27 -28.75
N THR A 29 -7.62 10.13 -29.04
CA THR A 29 -6.56 10.51 -28.09
C THR A 29 -6.42 12.01 -28.10
N GLU A 30 -6.52 12.63 -26.93
CA GLU A 30 -6.35 14.06 -26.73
C GLU A 30 -5.23 14.32 -25.71
N LEU A 31 -4.43 15.33 -25.99
CA LEU A 31 -3.51 15.96 -25.06
C LEU A 31 -3.86 17.45 -24.97
N ASN A 32 -4.09 17.93 -23.76
CA ASN A 32 -4.37 19.33 -23.46
C ASN A 32 -3.71 19.72 -22.12
N PRO A 33 -3.77 20.99 -21.67
CA PRO A 33 -3.13 21.40 -20.42
C PRO A 33 -3.63 20.68 -19.16
N ASP A 34 -4.81 20.03 -19.21
CA ASP A 34 -5.33 19.22 -18.12
C ASP A 34 -4.77 17.80 -18.11
N GLY A 35 -4.15 17.36 -19.20
CA GLY A 35 -3.45 16.09 -19.32
C GLY A 35 -3.78 15.35 -20.62
N MET A 36 -3.71 14.03 -20.58
CA MET A 36 -3.96 13.15 -21.71
C MET A 36 -5.16 12.25 -21.44
N SER A 37 -6.03 12.07 -22.45
CA SER A 37 -7.13 11.12 -22.44
C SER A 37 -7.11 10.31 -23.72
N SER A 38 -7.14 8.99 -23.62
CA SER A 38 -7.22 8.09 -24.77
C SER A 38 -8.32 7.06 -24.54
N TYR A 39 -9.14 6.82 -25.54
CA TYR A 39 -10.15 5.76 -25.50
C TYR A 39 -10.45 5.17 -26.86
N ILE A 40 -10.94 3.93 -26.84
CA ILE A 40 -11.56 3.24 -27.97
C ILE A 40 -13.04 3.05 -27.64
N THR A 41 -13.94 3.14 -28.63
CA THR A 41 -15.36 2.83 -28.44
C THR A 41 -15.72 1.41 -28.87
N GLN A 42 -16.88 0.92 -28.47
CA GLN A 42 -17.57 -0.21 -29.08
C GLN A 42 -18.09 0.15 -30.47
N THR A 43 -18.65 -0.85 -31.15
CA THR A 43 -19.24 -0.73 -32.49
C THR A 43 -20.45 0.19 -32.56
N ASP A 44 -21.05 0.56 -31.42
CA ASP A 44 -22.06 1.60 -31.31
C ASP A 44 -21.49 3.03 -31.42
N GLY A 45 -20.17 3.16 -31.54
CA GLY A 45 -19.45 4.42 -31.75
C GLY A 45 -19.46 5.39 -30.56
N THR A 46 -20.01 5.00 -29.41
CA THR A 46 -20.20 5.89 -28.26
C THR A 46 -19.79 5.28 -26.93
N THR A 47 -20.06 3.99 -26.71
CA THR A 47 -19.65 3.30 -25.48
C THR A 47 -18.15 3.14 -25.47
N ARG A 48 -17.46 3.71 -24.49
CA ARG A 48 -16.02 3.53 -24.35
C ARG A 48 -15.74 2.08 -23.95
N LEU A 49 -14.78 1.45 -24.60
CA LEU A 49 -14.32 0.08 -24.38
C LEU A 49 -13.10 0.07 -23.45
N HIS A 50 -12.04 0.77 -23.86
CA HIS A 50 -10.82 0.97 -23.09
C HIS A 50 -10.63 2.47 -22.92
N THR A 51 -10.34 2.95 -21.72
CA THR A 51 -10.03 4.36 -21.44
C THR A 51 -8.83 4.45 -20.52
N SER A 52 -7.88 5.29 -20.92
CA SER A 52 -6.72 5.67 -20.11
C SER A 52 -6.65 7.19 -20.03
N ARG A 53 -6.53 7.73 -18.83
CA ARG A 53 -6.39 9.16 -18.62
C ARG A 53 -5.28 9.46 -17.62
N ILE A 54 -4.45 10.44 -17.95
CA ILE A 54 -3.48 11.03 -17.03
C ILE A 54 -3.87 12.49 -16.91
N SER A 55 -4.38 12.91 -15.75
CA SER A 55 -4.85 14.28 -15.58
C SER A 55 -4.70 14.69 -14.13
N MET A 56 -4.27 15.93 -13.89
CA MET A 56 -4.20 16.53 -12.55
C MET A 56 -3.43 15.67 -11.51
N GLY A 57 -2.39 14.94 -11.94
CA GLY A 57 -1.58 14.07 -11.07
C GLY A 57 -2.18 12.70 -10.76
N VAL A 58 -3.23 12.29 -11.48
CA VAL A 58 -3.88 10.98 -11.35
C VAL A 58 -3.80 10.23 -12.68
N LEU A 59 -3.47 8.94 -12.61
CA LEU A 59 -3.70 7.97 -13.67
C LEU A 59 -5.04 7.29 -13.41
N GLU A 60 -5.95 7.33 -14.37
CA GLU A 60 -7.26 6.68 -14.35
C GLU A 60 -7.31 5.65 -15.49
N LEU A 61 -7.74 4.43 -15.17
CA LEU A 61 -7.94 3.35 -16.13
C LEU A 61 -9.39 2.86 -16.02
N SER A 62 -10.03 2.61 -17.16
CA SER A 62 -11.40 2.08 -17.21
C SER A 62 -11.57 1.13 -18.38
N ASP A 63 -12.06 -0.08 -18.09
CA ASP A 63 -12.39 -1.11 -19.08
C ASP A 63 -13.86 -1.50 -18.99
N LEU A 64 -14.52 -1.58 -20.15
CA LEU A 64 -15.89 -2.04 -20.25
C LEU A 64 -15.94 -3.55 -19.95
N ILE A 65 -16.77 -3.93 -18.98
CA ILE A 65 -17.03 -5.33 -18.63
C ILE A 65 -18.21 -5.86 -19.44
N SER A 66 -19.29 -5.08 -19.56
CA SER A 66 -20.53 -5.50 -20.23
C SER A 66 -21.45 -4.31 -20.54
N GLY A 67 -22.47 -4.56 -21.36
CA GLY A 67 -23.48 -3.55 -21.71
C GLY A 67 -23.01 -2.56 -22.79
N LEU A 68 -23.92 -1.66 -23.15
CA LEU A 68 -23.72 -0.58 -24.12
C LEU A 68 -24.50 0.66 -23.68
N GLY A 69 -24.08 1.82 -24.17
CA GLY A 69 -24.61 3.14 -23.88
C GLY A 69 -24.77 3.36 -22.38
N ASN A 70 -25.98 3.73 -21.97
CA ASN A 70 -26.31 4.00 -20.57
C ASN A 70 -26.35 2.74 -19.69
N ASN A 71 -26.32 1.53 -20.26
CA ASN A 71 -26.29 0.26 -19.53
C ASN A 71 -24.87 -0.33 -19.41
N ALA A 72 -23.85 0.42 -19.85
CA ALA A 72 -22.47 0.00 -19.79
C ALA A 72 -21.97 -0.12 -18.33
N THR A 73 -21.29 -1.22 -18.03
CA THR A 73 -20.66 -1.49 -16.73
C THR A 73 -19.15 -1.52 -16.89
N TYR A 74 -18.43 -0.84 -16.00
CA TYR A 74 -16.99 -0.62 -16.12
C TYR A 74 -16.23 -1.16 -14.91
N ASN A 75 -15.03 -1.70 -15.15
CA ASN A 75 -14.00 -1.84 -14.14
C ASN A 75 -13.14 -0.59 -14.16
N THR A 76 -13.05 0.15 -13.06
CA THR A 76 -12.29 1.40 -12.98
C THR A 76 -11.24 1.35 -11.89
N SER A 77 -10.07 1.95 -12.13
CA SER A 77 -9.00 2.06 -11.14
C SER A 77 -8.26 3.38 -11.27
N SER A 78 -7.69 3.86 -10.16
CA SER A 78 -6.91 5.10 -10.15
C SER A 78 -5.67 5.02 -9.26
N LEU A 79 -4.60 5.66 -9.75
CA LEU A 79 -3.36 5.86 -9.02
C LEU A 79 -3.08 7.36 -8.93
N ASP A 80 -3.09 7.88 -7.72
CA ASP A 80 -2.87 9.29 -7.39
C ASP A 80 -1.49 9.50 -6.75
N ALA A 81 -1.12 10.76 -6.53
CA ALA A 81 0.16 11.12 -5.95
C ALA A 81 0.37 10.53 -4.54
N GLU A 82 -0.68 10.38 -3.74
CA GLU A 82 -0.59 9.82 -2.38
C GLU A 82 -0.25 8.33 -2.43
N LYS A 83 -0.97 7.56 -3.27
CA LYS A 83 -0.68 6.13 -3.47
C LYS A 83 0.71 5.91 -4.07
N ILE A 84 1.16 6.76 -5.00
CA ILE A 84 2.53 6.71 -5.53
C ILE A 84 3.54 7.00 -4.43
N TYR A 85 3.29 8.00 -3.60
CA TYR A 85 4.14 8.31 -2.46
C TYR A 85 4.25 7.09 -1.52
N GLN A 86 3.13 6.45 -1.18
CA GLN A 86 3.12 5.23 -0.36
C GLN A 86 3.93 4.09 -1.01
N LEU A 87 3.71 3.81 -2.30
CA LEU A 87 4.45 2.79 -3.05
C LEU A 87 5.97 3.03 -3.05
N ASN A 88 6.39 4.29 -3.26
CA ASN A 88 7.81 4.67 -3.27
C ASN A 88 8.48 4.56 -1.90
N ASN A 89 7.70 4.49 -0.81
CA ASN A 89 8.22 4.42 0.54
C ASN A 89 8.14 3.03 1.17
N VAL A 90 7.61 2.02 0.47
CA VAL A 90 7.64 0.63 0.95
C VAL A 90 9.09 0.23 1.27
N SER A 91 9.28 -0.50 2.37
CA SER A 91 10.58 -0.88 2.94
C SER A 91 11.43 0.26 3.50
N ASN A 92 10.94 1.51 3.53
CA ASN A 92 11.64 2.57 4.25
C ASN A 92 11.66 2.27 5.75
N THR A 93 12.79 2.58 6.38
CA THR A 93 12.94 2.45 7.83
C THR A 93 12.12 3.51 8.53
N LEU A 94 11.19 3.09 9.39
CA LEU A 94 10.38 3.98 10.21
C LEU A 94 10.90 4.06 11.65
N TRP A 95 11.54 3.00 12.13
CA TRP A 95 12.19 2.97 13.43
C TRP A 95 13.35 1.97 13.42
N GLN A 96 14.42 2.29 14.15
CA GLN A 96 15.55 1.39 14.41
C GLN A 96 16.00 1.55 15.86
N GLY A 97 16.42 0.45 16.46
CA GLY A 97 16.87 0.42 17.85
C GLY A 97 16.93 -1.00 18.37
N VAL A 98 16.92 -1.17 19.69
CA VAL A 98 16.77 -2.47 20.34
C VAL A 98 15.70 -2.32 21.41
N SER A 99 14.61 -3.07 21.30
CA SER A 99 13.52 -3.03 22.27
C SER A 99 12.96 -4.42 22.51
N LEU A 100 12.78 -4.81 23.77
CA LEU A 100 12.03 -6.02 24.10
C LEU A 100 10.52 -5.82 23.94
N LEU A 101 10.10 -4.55 23.81
CA LEU A 101 8.72 -4.11 23.92
C LEU A 101 8.14 -4.58 25.26
N GLY A 102 8.84 -4.25 26.35
CA GLY A 102 8.43 -4.54 27.71
C GLY A 102 9.40 -5.46 28.44
N TRP A 103 9.63 -5.14 29.72
CA TRP A 103 10.33 -5.97 30.69
C TRP A 103 9.43 -6.19 31.90
N SER A 104 9.75 -7.19 32.73
CA SER A 104 9.05 -7.44 33.99
C SER A 104 8.91 -6.16 34.81
N GLY A 105 7.66 -5.71 34.99
CA GLY A 105 7.31 -4.49 35.72
C GLY A 105 7.41 -3.17 34.95
N ASN A 106 7.88 -3.14 33.69
CA ASN A 106 8.01 -1.90 32.91
C ASN A 106 7.64 -2.11 31.43
N ALA A 107 6.51 -1.53 30.99
CA ALA A 107 6.12 -1.55 29.59
C ALA A 107 7.01 -0.60 28.79
N GLN A 108 7.34 -0.96 27.55
CA GLN A 108 8.10 -0.11 26.64
C GLN A 108 7.25 0.23 25.42
N SER A 109 7.47 1.42 24.89
CA SER A 109 6.81 1.91 23.68
C SER A 109 7.85 2.26 22.63
N ILE A 110 7.48 2.11 21.36
CA ILE A 110 8.23 2.65 20.23
C ILE A 110 7.32 3.48 19.35
N THR A 111 7.89 4.51 18.72
CA THR A 111 7.16 5.45 17.86
C THR A 111 7.81 5.45 16.49
N PRO A 112 7.22 4.76 15.49
CA PRO A 112 7.66 4.86 14.11
C PRO A 112 7.55 6.30 13.58
N SER A 113 8.46 6.70 12.71
CA SER A 113 8.50 8.06 12.14
C SER A 113 7.32 8.39 11.22
N LYS A 114 6.59 7.37 10.76
CA LYS A 114 5.37 7.48 9.94
C LYS A 114 4.24 6.68 10.57
N LYS A 115 3.05 7.29 10.63
CA LYS A 115 1.83 6.64 11.12
C LYS A 115 1.44 5.48 10.21
N ILE A 116 0.89 4.42 10.79
CA ILE A 116 0.44 3.24 10.03
C ILE A 116 -0.68 3.59 9.03
N THR A 117 -1.44 4.66 9.30
CA THR A 117 -2.49 5.17 8.41
C THR A 117 -1.95 5.76 7.13
N ASP A 118 -0.70 6.20 7.15
CA ASP A 118 -0.04 6.88 6.04
C ASP A 118 0.84 5.91 5.24
N CYS A 119 0.96 4.67 5.70
CA CYS A 119 1.57 3.54 4.99
C CYS A 119 0.56 2.86 4.05
N LEU A 120 1.09 2.13 3.06
CA LEU A 120 0.29 1.39 2.09
C LEU A 120 -0.53 0.27 2.76
N ASN A 121 0.16 -0.69 3.41
CA ASN A 121 -0.45 -1.87 4.04
C ASN A 121 -0.26 -1.89 5.56
N GLY A 122 0.82 -1.30 6.08
CA GLY A 122 1.04 -1.13 7.50
C GLY A 122 2.51 -1.11 7.89
N TRP A 123 2.85 -1.82 8.96
CA TRP A 123 4.22 -1.92 9.47
C TRP A 123 4.73 -3.35 9.42
N LYS A 124 5.92 -3.54 8.85
CA LYS A 124 6.71 -4.76 9.01
C LYS A 124 7.66 -4.57 10.18
N LEU A 125 7.61 -5.52 11.12
CA LEU A 125 8.45 -5.53 12.32
C LEU A 125 9.54 -6.58 12.10
N VAL A 126 10.79 -6.17 12.28
CA VAL A 126 11.96 -7.04 12.20
C VAL A 126 12.47 -7.28 13.60
N TRP A 127 12.60 -8.56 13.93
CA TRP A 127 13.05 -9.04 15.21
C TRP A 127 14.40 -9.73 15.06
N GLY A 128 15.24 -9.61 16.08
CA GLY A 128 16.57 -10.20 16.14
C GLY A 128 16.75 -11.03 17.40
N GLU A 129 17.69 -11.97 17.35
CA GLU A 129 18.11 -12.72 18.53
C GLU A 129 18.78 -11.81 19.57
N TYR A 130 18.37 -11.96 20.83
CA TYR A 130 18.88 -11.20 21.95
C TYR A 130 19.59 -12.14 22.92
N SER A 131 20.89 -11.93 23.10
CA SER A 131 21.72 -12.74 23.99
C SER A 131 22.71 -11.86 24.74
N ASN A 132 22.99 -12.20 25.99
CA ASN A 132 23.94 -11.47 26.84
C ASN A 132 23.69 -9.95 26.91
N GLY A 133 22.42 -9.54 26.88
CA GLY A 133 22.03 -8.13 26.99
C GLY A 133 22.18 -7.31 25.69
N THR A 134 22.40 -7.95 24.54
CA THR A 134 22.53 -7.26 23.25
C THR A 134 21.83 -8.02 22.13
N PHE A 135 21.44 -7.29 21.08
CA PHE A 135 21.12 -7.90 19.79
C PHE A 135 22.38 -8.57 19.24
N SER A 136 22.26 -9.82 18.77
CA SER A 136 23.39 -10.63 18.32
C SER A 136 23.79 -10.41 16.86
N GLY A 137 22.99 -9.68 16.06
CA GLY A 137 23.17 -9.59 14.61
C GLY A 137 22.60 -10.78 13.82
N THR A 138 22.01 -11.77 14.50
CA THR A 138 21.52 -13.03 13.91
C THR A 138 20.06 -13.30 14.29
N GLY A 139 19.51 -14.42 13.81
CA GLY A 139 18.16 -14.85 14.17
C GLY A 139 17.10 -13.83 13.75
N ILE A 140 17.10 -13.44 12.49
CA ILE A 140 16.14 -12.47 11.98
C ILE A 140 14.78 -13.15 11.80
N ARG A 141 13.73 -12.54 12.34
CA ARG A 141 12.32 -12.92 12.11
C ARG A 141 11.52 -11.69 11.71
N GLU A 142 10.47 -11.90 10.94
CA GLU A 142 9.60 -10.83 10.50
C GLU A 142 8.16 -11.13 10.91
N THR A 143 7.47 -10.10 11.36
CA THR A 143 6.02 -10.12 11.57
C THR A 143 5.42 -8.85 10.99
N GLU A 144 4.11 -8.83 10.78
CA GLU A 144 3.41 -7.66 10.28
C GLU A 144 2.32 -7.19 11.25
N ILE A 145 2.09 -5.88 11.24
CA ILE A 145 0.89 -5.26 11.80
C ILE A 145 0.20 -4.56 10.64
N SER A 146 -0.97 -5.05 10.27
CA SER A 146 -1.73 -4.46 9.17
C SER A 146 -2.48 -3.20 9.59
N LYS A 147 -2.47 -2.20 8.71
CA LYS A 147 -3.27 -0.97 8.83
C LYS A 147 -4.75 -1.28 9.03
N THR A 148 -5.29 -2.26 8.30
CA THR A 148 -6.69 -2.68 8.41
C THR A 148 -7.03 -3.20 9.81
N SER A 149 -6.15 -3.99 10.43
CA SER A 149 -6.33 -4.48 11.79
C SER A 149 -6.27 -3.36 12.83
N VAL A 150 -5.35 -2.39 12.66
CA VAL A 150 -5.23 -1.24 13.58
C VAL A 150 -6.42 -0.31 13.48
N LEU A 151 -6.89 0.00 12.27
CA LEU A 151 -8.07 0.84 12.07
C LEU A 151 -9.35 0.21 12.63
N LYS A 152 -9.49 -1.11 12.52
CA LYS A 152 -10.67 -1.82 13.03
C LYS A 152 -10.62 -2.04 14.55
N TYR A 153 -9.44 -2.26 15.11
CA TYR A 153 -9.23 -2.58 16.52
C TYR A 153 -8.07 -1.77 17.12
N PRO A 154 -8.21 -0.44 17.26
CA PRO A 154 -7.14 0.42 17.76
C PRO A 154 -6.80 0.07 19.21
N GLY A 155 -5.50 -0.06 19.52
CA GLY A 155 -5.04 -0.38 20.88
C GLY A 155 -5.35 -1.80 21.36
N ALA A 156 -5.98 -2.64 20.54
CA ALA A 156 -6.23 -4.04 20.92
C ALA A 156 -4.91 -4.83 21.01
N GLY A 157 -4.85 -5.75 21.98
CA GLY A 157 -3.70 -6.62 22.16
C GLY A 157 -3.55 -7.61 21.00
N ARG A 158 -2.34 -7.72 20.47
CA ARG A 158 -1.98 -8.54 19.32
C ARG A 158 -0.89 -9.53 19.73
N ILE A 159 -1.12 -10.80 19.41
CA ILE A 159 -0.13 -11.87 19.55
C ILE A 159 0.64 -11.93 18.23
N LEU A 160 1.91 -11.58 18.27
CA LEU A 160 2.84 -11.73 17.16
C LEU A 160 3.61 -13.03 17.37
N SER A 161 3.23 -14.07 16.65
CA SER A 161 3.89 -15.38 16.71
C SER A 161 5.27 -15.30 16.09
N ILE A 162 6.30 -15.72 16.83
CA ILE A 162 7.70 -15.70 16.42
C ILE A 162 8.31 -17.07 16.72
N MET A 163 8.98 -17.67 15.74
CA MET A 163 9.66 -18.94 15.94
C MET A 163 11.11 -18.72 16.39
N ASN A 164 11.52 -19.39 17.47
CA ASN A 164 12.92 -19.48 17.86
C ASN A 164 13.62 -20.66 17.19
N TYR A 165 14.95 -20.55 17.08
CA TYR A 165 15.80 -21.64 16.61
C TYR A 165 15.63 -22.85 17.54
N GLY A 166 15.46 -24.06 16.97
CA GLY A 166 15.17 -25.28 17.74
C GLY A 166 13.67 -25.56 17.99
N ASN A 167 12.76 -24.98 17.21
CA ASN A 167 11.30 -25.22 17.23
C ASN A 167 10.58 -24.79 18.51
N ALA A 168 11.15 -23.87 19.29
CA ALA A 168 10.44 -23.24 20.39
C ALA A 168 9.57 -22.08 19.84
N ASN A 169 8.25 -22.23 19.90
CA ASN A 169 7.34 -21.12 19.61
C ASN A 169 7.44 -20.07 20.73
N CYS A 170 7.67 -18.82 20.35
CA CYS A 170 7.53 -17.68 21.25
C CYS A 170 6.56 -16.67 20.63
N SER A 171 6.14 -15.68 21.40
CA SER A 171 5.29 -14.62 20.88
C SER A 171 5.56 -13.32 21.60
N LYS A 172 5.34 -12.22 20.89
CA LYS A 172 5.30 -10.88 21.47
C LYS A 172 3.85 -10.42 21.56
N TYR A 173 3.46 -9.90 22.71
CA TYR A 173 2.15 -9.30 22.91
C TYR A 173 2.27 -7.77 22.86
N VAL A 174 1.63 -7.14 21.88
CA VAL A 174 1.75 -5.69 21.64
C VAL A 174 0.39 -5.03 21.46
N TYR A 175 0.32 -3.73 21.71
CA TYR A 175 -0.83 -2.88 21.43
C TYR A 175 -0.42 -1.86 20.39
N ALA A 176 -1.06 -1.89 19.23
CA ALA A 176 -0.73 -0.98 18.13
C ALA A 176 -1.79 0.10 17.97
N TYR A 177 -1.31 1.33 17.81
CA TYR A 177 -2.08 2.53 17.53
C TYR A 177 -1.67 3.11 16.19
N ALA A 178 -2.29 4.22 15.79
CA ALA A 178 -1.97 4.86 14.53
C ALA A 178 -0.51 5.32 14.44
N ASP A 179 0.08 5.71 15.56
CA ASP A 179 1.36 6.44 15.65
C ASP A 179 2.42 5.74 16.50
N HIS A 180 2.08 4.71 17.28
CA HIS A 180 3.03 4.00 18.13
C HIS A 180 2.64 2.55 18.40
N ILE A 181 3.57 1.79 18.97
CA ILE A 181 3.39 0.42 19.43
C ILE A 181 3.82 0.34 20.90
N ASP A 182 2.90 -0.10 21.75
CA ASP A 182 3.17 -0.43 23.14
C ASP A 182 3.40 -1.92 23.33
N GLY A 183 4.34 -2.23 24.20
CA GLY A 183 4.71 -3.57 24.57
C GLY A 183 4.08 -4.05 25.87
N ASN A 184 3.85 -5.35 25.99
CA ASN A 184 3.43 -5.98 27.24
C ASN A 184 4.64 -6.28 28.15
N THR A 185 4.51 -6.08 29.46
CA THR A 185 5.57 -6.36 30.44
C THR A 185 6.06 -7.82 30.43
N LYS A 186 5.25 -8.76 29.94
CA LYS A 186 5.61 -10.19 29.83
C LYS A 186 6.44 -10.52 28.59
N ASN A 187 6.76 -9.56 27.74
CA ASN A 187 7.56 -9.80 26.54
C ASN A 187 9.03 -10.14 26.83
N SER A 188 9.50 -9.98 28.07
CA SER A 188 10.80 -10.46 28.54
C SER A 188 10.78 -11.90 29.06
N ASP A 189 9.60 -12.51 29.21
CA ASP A 189 9.47 -13.78 29.93
C ASP A 189 9.77 -14.98 29.02
N GLY A 190 10.49 -15.96 29.55
CA GLY A 190 10.80 -17.21 28.85
C GLY A 190 11.43 -17.00 27.48
N ALA A 191 10.93 -17.74 26.48
CA ALA A 191 11.47 -17.71 25.12
C ALA A 191 11.28 -16.36 24.40
N ALA A 192 10.32 -15.53 24.82
CA ALA A 192 10.09 -14.20 24.23
C ALA A 192 11.21 -13.21 24.59
N GLY A 193 11.86 -13.37 25.74
CA GLY A 193 12.98 -12.54 26.17
C GLY A 193 14.25 -12.70 25.33
N GLY A 194 14.36 -13.81 24.58
CA GLY A 194 15.48 -14.05 23.65
C GLY A 194 15.35 -13.36 22.29
N VAL A 195 14.32 -12.52 22.11
CA VAL A 195 14.03 -11.85 20.84
C VAL A 195 13.71 -10.38 21.10
N VAL A 196 14.34 -9.48 20.34
CA VAL A 196 14.14 -8.02 20.42
C VAL A 196 13.70 -7.46 19.09
N LEU A 197 12.87 -6.41 19.13
CA LEU A 197 12.58 -5.60 17.95
C LEU A 197 13.84 -4.80 17.61
N VAL A 198 14.25 -4.90 16.35
CA VAL A 198 15.44 -4.21 15.83
C VAL A 198 15.10 -3.16 14.76
N GLY A 199 13.93 -3.30 14.13
CA GLY A 199 13.46 -2.33 13.15
C GLY A 199 11.97 -2.40 12.90
N VAL A 200 11.41 -1.26 12.49
CA VAL A 200 10.07 -1.15 11.92
C VAL A 200 10.21 -0.51 10.55
N TYR A 201 9.58 -1.12 9.56
CA TYR A 201 9.63 -0.69 8.16
C TYR A 201 8.22 -0.50 7.62
N GLU A 202 8.10 0.40 6.66
CA GLU A 202 6.86 0.57 5.91
C GLU A 202 6.57 -0.68 5.07
N TYR A 203 5.33 -1.15 5.13
CA TYR A 203 4.83 -2.34 4.45
C TYR A 203 3.63 -2.00 3.57
#